data_AF-A0A259D3Z3-F1
#
_entry.id   AF-A0A259D3Z3-F1
#
_cell.length_a   1.000
_cell.length_b   1.000
_cell.length_c   1.000
_cell.angle_alpha   90.00
_cell.angle_beta   90.00
_cell.angle_gamma   90.00
#
_symmetry.space_group_name_H-M   'P 1'
#
loop_
_entity.id
_entity.type
_entity.pdbx_description
1 polymer ?
#
loop_
_entity_poly.entity_id
_entity_poly.type
_entity_poly.pdbx_seq_one_letter_code
_entity_poly.pdbx_strand_id
1 'polypeptide(L)' 'MLMRILRQGPLSTTVELGDLTVTSLLDGVATLPADWLSGPDRRPLPDPDPGPTAANRPRDKLRLPVRAFLV' A
#
# COMPACT_ATOMS: atom_id res chain seq x y z
N MET A 1 -15.35 7.75 -13.98
CA MET A 1 -14.26 8.60 -13.48
C MET A 1 -12.98 8.11 -14.14
N LEU A 2 -12.36 8.93 -15.00
CA LEU A 2 -11.14 8.53 -15.70
C LEU A 2 -9.94 8.88 -14.81
N MET A 3 -9.09 7.90 -14.53
CA MET A 3 -7.81 8.10 -13.83
C MET A 3 -6.70 8.04 -14.88
N ARG A 4 -5.83 9.06 -14.94
CA ARG A 4 -4.72 9.11 -15.89
C ARG A 4 -3.40 9.27 -15.14
N ILE A 5 -2.43 8.42 -15.46
CA ILE A 5 -1.07 8.55 -14.92
C ILE A 5 -0.35 9.67 -15.66
N LEU A 6 0.11 10.69 -14.95
CA LEU A 6 0.90 11.79 -15.49
C LEU A 6 2.40 11.51 -15.42
N ARG A 7 2.84 10.93 -14.30
CA ARG A 7 4.24 10.59 -14.04
C ARG A 7 4.31 9.38 -13.13
N GLN A 8 5.23 8.47 -13.43
CA GLN A 8 5.52 7.31 -12.61
C GLN A 8 7.02 7.15 -12.44
N GLY A 9 7.46 7.09 -11.19
CA GLY A 9 8.85 6.85 -10.81
C GLY A 9 8.94 5.84 -9.66
N PRO A 10 10.16 5.47 -9.26
CA PRO A 10 10.36 4.47 -8.21
C PRO A 10 9.85 4.91 -6.83
N LEU A 11 9.85 6.22 -6.55
CA LEU A 11 9.47 6.80 -5.25
C LEU A 11 8.17 7.60 -5.30
N SER A 12 7.61 7.84 -6.49
CA SER A 12 6.40 8.65 -6.61
C SER A 12 5.55 8.29 -7.81
N THR A 13 4.26 8.59 -7.71
CA THR A 13 3.31 8.46 -8.82
C THR A 13 2.33 9.62 -8.76
N THR A 14 2.21 10.33 -9.87
CA THR A 14 1.27 11.45 -10.03
C THR A 14 0.19 11.07 -11.01
N VAL A 15 -1.06 11.28 -10.60
CA VAL A 15 -2.25 10.91 -11.37
C VAL A 15 -3.26 12.05 -11.37
N GLU A 16 -4.01 12.17 -12.47
CA GLU A 16 -5.27 12.91 -12.49
C GLU A 16 -6.38 12.00 -11.99
N LEU A 17 -7.18 12.51 -11.05
CA LEU A 17 -8.30 11.82 -10.43
C LEU A 17 -9.50 12.78 -10.38
N GLY A 18 -10.30 12.78 -11.45
CA GLY A 18 -11.31 13.82 -11.66
C GLY A 18 -10.64 15.17 -11.88
N ASP A 19 -11.01 16.17 -11.07
CA ASP A 19 -10.45 17.54 -11.14
C ASP A 19 -9.20 17.72 -10.27
N LEU A 20 -8.72 16.65 -9.63
CA LEU A 20 -7.57 16.67 -8.72
C LEU A 20 -6.32 16.10 -9.37
N THR A 21 -5.17 16.67 -9.03
CA THR A 21 -3.86 16.09 -9.32
C THR A 21 -3.28 15.52 -8.03
N VAL A 22 -3.27 14.20 -7.90
CA VAL A 22 -2.77 13.52 -6.71
C VAL A 22 -1.36 13.00 -6.95
N THR A 23 -0.42 13.34 -6.08
CA THR A 23 0.93 12.76 -6.04
C THR A 23 1.10 11.87 -4.82
N SER A 24 1.26 10.57 -5.04
CA SER A 24 1.69 9.62 -4.00
C SER A 24 3.22 9.62 -3.91
N LEU A 25 3.74 9.72 -2.69
CA LEU A 25 5.17 9.67 -2.35
C LEU A 25 5.43 8.44 -1.47
N LEU A 26 6.43 7.63 -1.81
CA LEU A 26 6.92 6.54 -0.97
C LEU A 26 7.88 7.12 0.08
N ASP A 27 7.50 6.99 1.35
CA ASP A 27 8.30 7.46 2.48
C ASP A 27 9.23 6.35 3.02
N GLY A 28 8.86 5.09 2.77
CA GLY A 28 9.65 3.93 3.16
C GLY A 28 8.80 2.70 3.35
N VAL A 29 9.30 1.76 4.14
CA VAL A 29 8.59 0.52 4.49
C VAL A 29 8.56 0.37 6.01
N ALA A 30 7.35 0.32 6.56
CA ALA A 30 7.13 -0.04 7.96
C ALA A 30 7.14 -1.56 8.09
N THR A 31 7.75 -2.06 9.17
CA THR A 31 7.68 -3.47 9.54
C THR A 31 6.84 -3.60 10.81
N LEU A 32 5.74 -4.33 10.72
CA LEU A 32 4.78 -4.51 11.80
C LEU A 32 4.65 -6.00 12.16
N PRO A 33 4.25 -6.32 13.39
CA PRO A 33 3.83 -7.67 13.73
C PRO A 33 2.66 -8.14 12.85
N ALA A 34 2.74 -9.36 12.34
CA ALA A 34 1.73 -9.91 11.42
C ALA A 34 0.33 -10.05 12.03
N ASP A 35 0.25 -10.23 13.34
CA ASP A 35 -0.98 -10.35 14.14
C ASP A 35 -1.73 -9.02 14.30
N TRP A 36 -1.08 -7.89 14.00
CA TRP A 36 -1.75 -6.57 13.97
C TRP A 36 -2.67 -6.40 12.77
N LEU A 37 -2.51 -7.24 11.73
CA LEU A 37 -3.41 -7.23 10.58
C LEU A 37 -4.68 -8.01 10.90
N SER A 38 -5.65 -7.30 11.46
CA SER A 38 -6.96 -7.84 11.79
C SER A 38 -8.03 -7.36 10.82
N GLY A 39 -8.99 -8.23 10.52
CA GLY A 39 -10.21 -7.85 9.83
C GLY A 39 -11.10 -6.94 10.69
N PRO A 40 -12.22 -6.46 10.15
CA PRO A 40 -13.17 -5.60 10.87
C PRO A 40 -13.65 -6.20 12.20
N ASP A 41 -13.72 -7.53 12.28
CA ASP A 41 -14.13 -8.27 13.48
C ASP A 41 -12.99 -8.53 14.48
N ARG A 42 -11.83 -7.87 14.31
CA ARG A 42 -10.59 -8.10 15.10
C ARG A 42 -10.02 -9.51 15.02
N ARG A 43 -10.48 -10.32 14.06
CA ARG A 43 -9.90 -11.64 13.78
C ARG A 43 -8.69 -11.48 12.88
N PRO A 44 -7.64 -12.30 13.05
CA PRO A 44 -6.51 -12.31 12.11
C PRO A 44 -7.02 -12.48 10.68
N LEU A 45 -6.52 -11.67 9.75
CA LEU A 45 -6.80 -11.89 8.34
C LEU A 45 -6.16 -13.22 7.91
N PRO A 46 -6.88 -14.05 7.13
CA PRO A 46 -6.35 -15.32 6.64
C PRO A 46 -5.04 -15.06 5.89
N ASP A 47 -4.14 -16.05 5.91
CA ASP A 47 -2.93 -15.93 5.11
C ASP A 47 -3.31 -15.67 3.65
N PRO A 48 -2.70 -14.67 2.99
CA PRO A 48 -2.96 -14.44 1.60
C PRO A 48 -2.59 -15.71 0.83
N ASP A 49 -3.41 -16.07 -0.16
CA ASP A 49 -3.02 -16.98 -1.24
C ASP A 49 -1.59 -16.62 -1.73
N PRO A 50 -0.83 -17.57 -2.31
CA PRO A 50 0.55 -17.37 -2.75
C PRO A 50 0.73 -16.39 -3.93
N GLY A 51 -0.13 -15.38 -4.05
CA GLY A 51 -0.01 -14.23 -4.92
C GLY A 51 0.89 -13.11 -4.36
N PRO A 52 0.93 -11.94 -5.01
CA PRO A 52 1.90 -10.86 -4.76
C PRO A 52 1.84 -10.25 -3.34
N THR A 53 0.79 -10.53 -2.57
CA THR A 53 0.65 -10.16 -1.15
C THR A 53 1.44 -11.08 -0.20
N ALA A 54 1.78 -12.31 -0.61
CA ALA A 54 2.59 -13.24 0.17
C ALA A 54 4.05 -12.76 0.34
N ALA A 55 4.56 -11.97 -0.60
CA ALA A 55 5.91 -11.39 -0.53
C ALA A 55 6.09 -10.37 0.62
N ASN A 56 4.99 -9.83 1.15
CA ASN A 56 5.01 -8.83 2.21
C ASN A 56 4.91 -9.42 3.62
N ARG A 57 4.82 -10.75 3.78
CA ARG A 57 4.71 -11.42 5.08
C ARG A 57 5.80 -12.48 5.35
N PRO A 58 7.11 -12.16 5.25
CA PRO A 58 8.14 -13.14 5.61
C PRO A 58 8.15 -13.36 7.13
N ARG A 59 7.71 -14.55 7.58
CA ARG A 59 7.91 -15.05 8.96
C ARG A 59 7.47 -14.06 10.06
N ASP A 60 6.17 -13.91 10.25
CA ASP A 60 5.56 -13.15 11.37
C ASP A 60 5.70 -11.61 11.30
N LYS A 61 6.30 -11.09 10.23
CA LYS A 61 6.44 -9.64 10.01
C LYS A 61 5.76 -9.22 8.74
N LEU A 62 4.98 -8.16 8.83
CA LEU A 62 4.33 -7.51 7.70
C LEU A 62 5.15 -6.29 7.28
N ARG A 63 5.53 -6.23 6.00
CA ARG A 63 6.20 -5.09 5.39
C ARG A 63 5.19 -4.27 4.59
N LEU A 64 4.89 -3.05 5.04
CA LEU A 64 3.94 -2.16 4.39
C LEU A 64 4.64 -0.89 3.88
N PRO A 65 4.43 -0.50 2.61
CA PRO A 65 4.92 0.79 2.13
C PRO A 65 4.16 1.92 2.85
N VAL A 66 4.91 2.85 3.43
CA VAL A 66 4.36 4.10 3.99
C VAL A 66 4.30 5.11 2.87
N ARG A 67 3.14 5.74 2.69
CA ARG A 67 2.91 6.70 1.61
C ARG A 67 2.27 7.98 2.13
N ALA A 68 2.78 9.11 1.64
CA ALA A 68 2.14 10.41 1.77
C ALA A 68 1.44 10.76 0.44
N PHE A 69 0.36 11.55 0.53
CA PHE A 69 -0.40 12.02 -0.62
C PHE A 69 -0.48 13.54 -0.60
N LEU A 70 -0.03 14.15 -1.70
CA LEU A 70 -0.29 15.55 -2.02
C LEU A 70 -1.48 15.59 -2.98
N VAL A 71 -2.48 16.43 -2.69
CA VAL A 71 -3.74 16.55 -3.43
C VAL A 71 -3.95 18.00 -3.82
#